data_AF-A0A2N2G4H9-F1
#
_entry.id   AF-A0A2N2G4H9-F1
#
_cell.length_a   1.000
_cell.length_b   1.000
_cell.length_c   1.000
_cell.angle_alpha   90.00
_cell.angle_beta   90.00
_cell.angle_gamma   90.00
#
_symmetry.space_group_name_H-M   'P 1'
#
loop_
_entity.id
_entity.type
_entity.pdbx_description
1 polymer ?
#
loop_
_entity_poly.entity_id
_entity_poly.type
_entity_poly.pdbx_seq_one_letter_code
_entity_poly.pdbx_strand_id
1 'polypeptide(L)'
;ADQAFAADKGADAAFRKQQLITYQSYVGPDNTMILADFSGAGSHLASGNKTARAVGYEKGSMLFHMLFREIGDVPFYAGLRDVYARFRHQQASWQDLAASFSKSSSQNLAPFFSQWLNRSDLPRLEISSGAITEKEDHLELGLTIKQLQEKPYRLRLPLDIVTAKGKERREVTLTENETKLRIRLTDYPSLVIGDPDYDLMRTLASEELPPTWSRFLGARERLAIAPEGEDLRIYAPLIELLAAMECPVKPANEATDKDLAGKAVLFLGTNSPLARSIFVGQPQPATGFTLETRENPLAPGQVAVLIASASAAETAAAAPKLAHYGKYGTLHLNLGRVAHKSVLETEQGLRLVIDAPPMGLSLPKALSFAAIMEQLGDKQVVYVGENHTRNEDHLLQLRVIRALFAQ
;
A
#
# COMPACT_ATOMS: atom_id res chain seq x y z
N ALA A 1 6.44 -17.53 -12.50
CA ALA A 1 5.89 -18.68 -11.75
C ALA A 1 5.05 -18.19 -10.58
N ASP A 2 5.62 -17.42 -9.65
CA ASP A 2 4.90 -16.92 -8.47
C ASP A 2 3.64 -16.12 -8.81
N GLN A 3 3.71 -15.23 -9.81
CA GLN A 3 2.54 -14.49 -10.27
C GLN A 3 1.42 -15.40 -10.82
N ALA A 4 1.77 -16.43 -11.59
CA ALA A 4 0.80 -17.39 -12.12
C ALA A 4 0.16 -18.19 -10.97
N PHE A 5 0.96 -18.65 -10.01
CA PHE A 5 0.45 -19.32 -8.81
C PHE A 5 -0.46 -18.43 -7.95
N ALA A 6 -0.19 -17.13 -7.90
CA ALA A 6 -1.09 -16.17 -7.26
C ALA A 6 -2.41 -16.03 -8.04
N ALA A 7 -2.36 -16.03 -9.37
CA ALA A 7 -3.54 -16.00 -10.22
C ALA A 7 -4.42 -17.25 -10.06
N ASP A 8 -3.82 -18.44 -9.93
CA ASP A 8 -4.55 -19.68 -9.64
C ASP A 8 -5.34 -19.62 -8.32
N LYS A 9 -4.96 -18.71 -7.42
CA LYS A 9 -5.62 -18.46 -6.14
C LYS A 9 -6.52 -17.21 -6.13
N GLY A 10 -6.72 -16.56 -7.27
CA GLY A 10 -7.46 -15.29 -7.37
C GLY A 10 -6.79 -14.12 -6.65
N ALA A 11 -5.47 -14.16 -6.47
CA ALA A 11 -4.68 -13.18 -5.71
C ALA A 11 -3.64 -12.46 -6.58
N ASP A 12 -3.86 -12.38 -7.89
CA ASP A 12 -2.93 -11.82 -8.86
C ASP A 12 -2.73 -10.30 -8.68
N ALA A 13 -3.83 -9.54 -8.52
CA ALA A 13 -3.76 -8.10 -8.25
C ALA A 13 -3.07 -7.79 -6.92
N ALA A 14 -3.35 -8.60 -5.89
CA ALA A 14 -2.68 -8.49 -4.59
C ALA A 14 -1.18 -8.81 -4.69
N PHE A 15 -0.80 -9.79 -5.52
CA PHE A 15 0.60 -10.10 -5.79
C PHE A 15 1.30 -8.92 -6.47
N ARG A 16 0.71 -8.32 -7.51
CA ARG A 16 1.28 -7.15 -8.20
C ARG A 16 1.38 -5.94 -7.26
N LYS A 17 0.33 -5.64 -6.48
CA LYS A 17 0.36 -4.61 -5.43
C LYS A 17 1.56 -4.83 -4.50
N GLN A 18 1.79 -6.07 -4.08
CA GLN A 18 2.92 -6.41 -3.23
C GLN A 18 4.28 -6.12 -3.88
N GLN A 19 4.43 -6.36 -5.19
CA GLN A 19 5.66 -6.01 -5.91
C GLN A 19 5.93 -4.50 -5.87
N LEU A 20 4.90 -3.69 -6.13
CA LEU A 20 5.00 -2.23 -6.07
C LEU A 20 5.31 -1.71 -4.66
N ILE A 21 4.70 -2.30 -3.63
CA ILE A 21 5.00 -1.98 -2.22
C ILE A 21 6.46 -2.31 -1.89
N THR A 22 6.91 -3.51 -2.25
CA THR A 22 8.29 -3.96 -2.01
C THR A 22 9.28 -3.07 -2.74
N TYR A 23 9.00 -2.71 -4.00
CA TYR A 23 9.85 -1.82 -4.77
C TYR A 23 10.00 -0.46 -4.10
N GLN A 24 8.89 0.20 -3.77
CA GLN A 24 8.94 1.52 -3.14
C GLN A 24 9.43 1.50 -1.69
N SER A 25 9.40 0.34 -1.03
CA SER A 25 10.03 0.19 0.27
C SER A 25 11.56 0.31 0.18
N TYR A 26 12.19 -0.20 -0.89
CA TYR A 26 13.65 -0.35 -0.96
C TYR A 26 14.34 0.51 -2.04
N VAL A 27 13.57 1.09 -2.97
CA VAL A 27 14.09 1.92 -4.06
C VAL A 27 13.70 3.37 -3.78
N GLY A 28 14.67 4.13 -3.27
CA GLY A 28 14.52 5.56 -2.98
C GLY A 28 14.51 6.43 -4.25
N PRO A 29 14.12 7.72 -4.13
CA PRO A 29 14.07 8.66 -5.25
C PRO A 29 15.45 9.00 -5.85
N ASP A 30 16.52 8.75 -5.10
CA ASP A 30 17.92 8.92 -5.49
C ASP A 30 18.53 7.68 -6.16
N ASN A 31 17.74 6.61 -6.34
CA ASN A 31 18.21 5.41 -7.02
C ASN A 31 18.55 5.68 -8.50
N THR A 32 19.76 5.31 -8.88
CA THR A 32 20.23 5.37 -10.28
C THR A 32 20.24 4.00 -10.95
N MET A 33 20.05 2.91 -10.21
CA MET A 33 20.07 1.56 -10.77
C MET A 33 18.88 1.36 -11.72
N ILE A 34 19.18 0.88 -12.92
CA ILE A 34 18.21 0.50 -13.94
C ILE A 34 18.08 -1.03 -14.03
N LEU A 35 16.97 -1.52 -14.59
CA LEU A 35 16.75 -2.97 -14.68
C LEU A 35 17.73 -3.66 -15.63
N ALA A 36 18.22 -2.95 -16.66
CA ALA A 36 19.22 -3.48 -17.59
C ALA A 36 20.53 -3.92 -16.89
N ASP A 37 20.91 -3.25 -15.79
CA ASP A 37 22.15 -3.49 -15.05
C ASP A 37 22.04 -4.66 -14.07
N PHE A 38 20.82 -5.17 -13.83
CA PHE A 38 20.61 -6.26 -12.87
C PHE A 38 21.18 -7.58 -13.42
N SER A 39 22.21 -8.09 -12.77
CA SER A 39 22.89 -9.34 -13.11
C SER A 39 22.83 -10.41 -12.00
N GLY A 40 22.37 -10.04 -10.80
CA GLY A 40 22.29 -10.95 -9.66
C GLY A 40 22.02 -10.23 -8.34
N ALA A 41 21.56 -10.99 -7.35
CA ALA A 41 20.97 -10.43 -6.13
C ALA A 41 21.84 -10.46 -4.85
N GLY A 42 23.05 -11.06 -4.90
CA GLY A 42 23.93 -11.17 -3.73
C GLY A 42 23.26 -11.75 -2.46
N SER A 43 23.85 -11.48 -1.29
CA SER A 43 23.34 -11.91 0.03
C SER A 43 22.17 -11.04 0.54
N HIS A 44 21.16 -11.62 1.18
CA HIS A 44 19.90 -10.95 1.57
C HIS A 44 19.99 -9.88 2.68
N LEU A 45 21.12 -9.77 3.39
CA LEU A 45 21.20 -9.00 4.64
C LEU A 45 21.65 -7.54 4.46
N ALA A 46 22.35 -7.20 3.38
CA ALA A 46 22.83 -5.83 3.14
C ALA A 46 21.77 -4.96 2.45
N SER A 47 21.62 -3.70 2.89
CA SER A 47 20.65 -2.73 2.33
C SER A 47 20.80 -2.57 0.81
N GLY A 48 22.04 -2.45 0.31
CA GLY A 48 22.33 -2.37 -1.14
C GLY A 48 21.84 -3.58 -1.93
N ASN A 49 21.82 -4.77 -1.33
CA ASN A 49 21.30 -5.97 -1.98
C ASN A 49 19.77 -5.99 -2.03
N LYS A 50 19.07 -5.28 -1.13
CA LYS A 50 17.60 -5.19 -1.16
C LYS A 50 17.12 -4.28 -2.29
N THR A 51 17.79 -3.14 -2.53
CA THR A 51 17.50 -2.26 -3.68
C THR A 51 17.72 -3.00 -5.00
N ALA A 52 18.86 -3.68 -5.16
CA ALA A 52 19.14 -4.47 -6.38
C ALA A 52 18.09 -5.57 -6.60
N ARG A 53 17.66 -6.24 -5.53
CA ARG A 53 16.59 -7.26 -5.60
C ARG A 53 15.23 -6.67 -5.96
N ALA A 54 14.88 -5.52 -5.40
CA ALA A 54 13.65 -4.83 -5.72
C ALA A 54 13.61 -4.42 -7.21
N VAL A 55 14.71 -3.86 -7.72
CA VAL A 55 14.85 -3.55 -9.15
C VAL A 55 14.79 -4.83 -9.99
N GLY A 56 15.57 -5.85 -9.67
CA GLY A 56 15.65 -7.07 -10.47
C GLY A 56 14.38 -7.92 -10.47
N TYR A 57 13.89 -8.30 -9.29
CA TYR A 57 12.78 -9.24 -9.16
C TYR A 57 11.42 -8.56 -9.30
N GLU A 58 11.19 -7.44 -8.61
CA GLU A 58 9.86 -6.81 -8.58
C GLU A 58 9.56 -6.07 -9.89
N LYS A 59 10.45 -5.14 -10.30
CA LYS A 59 10.29 -4.44 -11.58
C LYS A 59 10.46 -5.39 -12.78
N GLY A 60 11.35 -6.39 -12.69
CA GLY A 60 11.49 -7.42 -13.72
C GLY A 60 10.23 -8.27 -13.90
N SER A 61 9.60 -8.70 -12.81
CA SER A 61 8.32 -9.41 -12.87
C SER A 61 7.23 -8.54 -13.50
N MET A 62 7.10 -7.28 -13.07
CA MET A 62 6.15 -6.35 -13.64
C MET A 62 6.41 -6.04 -15.12
N LEU A 63 7.67 -6.01 -15.58
CA LEU A 63 8.00 -5.84 -16.99
C LEU A 63 7.36 -6.95 -17.83
N PHE A 64 7.48 -8.21 -17.41
CA PHE A 64 6.86 -9.33 -18.13
C PHE A 64 5.33 -9.32 -18.04
N HIS A 65 4.76 -8.89 -16.90
CA HIS A 65 3.31 -8.69 -16.79
C HIS A 65 2.80 -7.62 -17.76
N MET A 66 3.43 -6.44 -17.77
CA MET A 66 3.07 -5.35 -18.67
C MET A 66 3.27 -5.75 -20.13
N LEU A 67 4.32 -6.53 -20.45
CA LEU A 67 4.52 -7.06 -21.78
C LEU A 67 3.39 -8.01 -22.18
N PHE A 68 2.98 -8.91 -21.28
CA PHE A 68 1.83 -9.80 -21.50
C PHE A 68 0.55 -9.01 -21.77
N ARG A 69 0.30 -7.92 -21.03
CA ARG A 69 -0.84 -7.01 -21.28
C ARG A 69 -0.72 -6.27 -22.62
N GLU A 70 0.51 -5.93 -23.04
CA GLU A 70 0.78 -5.20 -24.28
C GLU A 70 0.52 -6.05 -25.53
N ILE A 71 1.06 -7.27 -25.58
CA ILE A 71 1.01 -8.10 -26.78
C ILE A 71 -0.10 -9.16 -26.76
N GLY A 72 -0.62 -9.51 -25.58
CA GLY A 72 -1.59 -10.59 -25.42
C GLY A 72 -0.97 -11.97 -25.22
N ASP A 73 -1.80 -12.95 -24.92
CA ASP A 73 -1.43 -14.29 -24.49
C ASP A 73 -0.71 -15.11 -25.58
N VAL A 74 -1.31 -15.22 -26.76
CA VAL A 74 -0.81 -16.05 -27.87
C VAL A 74 0.61 -15.62 -28.28
N PRO A 75 0.87 -14.34 -28.61
CA PRO A 75 2.21 -13.92 -28.99
C PRO A 75 3.19 -13.96 -27.80
N PHE A 76 2.75 -13.69 -26.57
CA PHE A 76 3.63 -13.78 -25.41
C PHE A 76 4.21 -15.18 -25.22
N TYR A 77 3.37 -16.22 -25.22
CA TYR A 77 3.86 -17.59 -25.10
C TYR A 77 4.64 -18.06 -26.34
N ALA A 78 4.32 -17.57 -27.53
CA ALA A 78 5.12 -17.82 -28.72
C ALA A 78 6.53 -17.21 -28.60
N GLY A 79 6.65 -15.98 -28.10
CA GLY A 79 7.93 -15.31 -27.83
C GLY A 79 8.79 -16.10 -26.83
N LEU A 80 8.20 -16.57 -25.72
CA LEU A 80 8.92 -17.41 -24.75
C LEU A 80 9.46 -18.71 -25.37
N ARG A 81 8.68 -19.35 -26.24
CA ARG A 81 9.12 -20.56 -26.96
C ARG A 81 10.27 -20.26 -27.93
N ASP A 82 10.22 -19.15 -28.66
CA ASP A 82 11.30 -18.71 -29.57
C ASP A 82 12.60 -18.44 -28.79
N VAL A 83 12.51 -17.73 -27.66
CA VAL A 83 13.66 -17.50 -26.76
C VAL A 83 14.28 -18.83 -26.32
N TYR A 84 13.47 -19.74 -25.77
CA TYR A 84 13.96 -21.03 -25.31
C TYR A 84 14.61 -21.84 -26.45
N ALA A 85 13.97 -21.89 -27.62
CA ALA A 85 14.48 -22.64 -28.75
C ALA A 85 15.84 -22.11 -29.25
N ARG A 86 16.02 -20.79 -29.25
CA ARG A 86 17.24 -20.12 -29.75
C ARG A 86 18.39 -20.11 -28.74
N PHE A 87 18.08 -19.91 -27.47
CA PHE A 87 19.08 -19.64 -26.43
C PHE A 87 19.22 -20.76 -25.39
N ARG A 88 18.62 -21.93 -25.62
CA ARG A 88 18.88 -23.10 -24.77
C ARG A 88 20.39 -23.37 -24.66
N HIS A 89 20.87 -23.52 -23.42
CA HIS A 89 22.28 -23.72 -23.08
C HIS A 89 23.22 -22.56 -23.44
N GLN A 90 22.69 -21.36 -23.69
CA GLN A 90 23.45 -20.15 -24.00
C GLN A 90 22.96 -18.98 -23.14
N GLN A 91 23.78 -17.94 -23.04
CA GLN A 91 23.38 -16.68 -22.42
C GLN A 91 22.49 -15.89 -23.40
N ALA A 92 21.39 -15.33 -22.89
CA ALA A 92 20.51 -14.42 -23.64
C ALA A 92 20.57 -13.03 -23.01
N SER A 93 20.60 -12.01 -23.86
CA SER A 93 20.51 -10.60 -23.45
C SER A 93 19.07 -10.10 -23.41
N TRP A 94 18.85 -8.92 -22.84
CA TRP A 94 17.58 -8.21 -22.95
C TRP A 94 17.20 -7.89 -24.41
N GLN A 95 18.18 -7.64 -25.28
CA GLN A 95 17.94 -7.39 -26.71
C GLN A 95 17.43 -8.64 -27.42
N ASP A 96 17.96 -9.82 -27.04
CA ASP A 96 17.50 -11.11 -27.57
C ASP A 96 16.05 -11.41 -27.19
N LEU A 97 15.68 -11.11 -25.94
CA LEU A 97 14.29 -11.17 -25.48
C LEU A 97 13.41 -10.22 -26.29
N ALA A 98 13.79 -8.95 -26.39
CA ALA A 98 13.03 -7.94 -27.13
C ALA A 98 12.81 -8.32 -28.60
N ALA A 99 13.82 -8.87 -29.26
CA ALA A 99 13.73 -9.33 -30.64
C ALA A 99 12.76 -10.51 -30.79
N SER A 100 12.82 -11.49 -29.87
CA SER A 100 11.95 -12.67 -29.91
C SER A 100 10.49 -12.30 -29.67
N PHE A 101 10.21 -11.42 -28.70
CA PHE A 101 8.85 -10.94 -28.46
C PHE A 101 8.32 -10.07 -29.60
N SER A 102 9.14 -9.16 -30.15
CA SER A 102 8.74 -8.30 -31.28
C SER A 102 8.38 -9.13 -32.53
N LYS A 103 9.18 -10.18 -32.80
CA LYS A 103 8.89 -11.14 -33.87
C LYS A 103 7.57 -11.87 -33.63
N SER A 104 7.34 -12.35 -32.41
CA SER A 104 6.14 -13.13 -32.09
C SER A 104 4.84 -12.30 -32.11
N SER A 105 4.91 -11.02 -31.74
CA SER A 105 3.76 -10.11 -31.73
C SER A 105 3.55 -9.36 -33.04
N SER A 106 4.53 -9.38 -33.94
CA SER A 106 4.58 -8.50 -35.12
C SER A 106 4.49 -7.00 -34.77
N GLN A 107 4.99 -6.63 -33.58
CA GLN A 107 5.01 -5.24 -33.09
C GLN A 107 6.44 -4.79 -32.82
N ASN A 108 6.72 -3.50 -33.01
CA ASN A 108 7.98 -2.90 -32.59
C ASN A 108 7.97 -2.63 -31.07
N LEU A 109 8.56 -3.53 -30.28
CA LEU A 109 8.62 -3.40 -28.82
C LEU A 109 9.87 -2.65 -28.33
N ALA A 110 10.73 -2.13 -29.21
CA ALA A 110 11.92 -1.40 -28.79
C ALA A 110 11.61 -0.22 -27.84
N PRO A 111 10.56 0.60 -28.07
CA PRO A 111 10.16 1.64 -27.12
C PRO A 111 9.73 1.09 -25.76
N PHE A 112 8.99 -0.02 -25.73
CA PHE A 112 8.54 -0.68 -24.51
C PHE A 112 9.74 -1.16 -23.67
N PHE A 113 10.65 -1.92 -24.28
CA PHE A 113 11.82 -2.42 -23.57
C PHE A 113 12.75 -1.27 -23.14
N SER A 114 12.97 -0.27 -24.00
CA SER A 114 13.82 0.87 -23.67
C SER A 114 13.33 1.62 -22.43
N GLN A 115 12.03 1.95 -22.35
CA GLN A 115 11.51 2.70 -21.20
C GLN A 115 11.56 1.90 -19.90
N TRP A 116 11.30 0.59 -19.94
CA TRP A 116 11.23 -0.23 -18.71
C TRP A 116 12.59 -0.75 -18.25
N LEU A 117 13.54 -0.94 -19.18
CA LEU A 117 14.89 -1.39 -18.85
C LEU A 117 15.83 -0.26 -18.45
N ASN A 118 15.71 0.91 -19.08
CA ASN A 118 16.75 1.95 -19.02
C ASN A 118 16.38 3.18 -18.17
N ARG A 119 15.22 3.16 -17.51
CA ARG A 119 14.78 4.22 -16.60
C ARG A 119 14.84 3.74 -15.16
N SER A 120 15.37 4.58 -14.26
CA SER A 120 15.38 4.31 -12.81
C SER A 120 14.14 4.84 -12.11
N ASP A 121 13.47 5.84 -12.68
CA ASP A 121 12.21 6.40 -12.17
C ASP A 121 11.01 5.49 -12.45
N LEU A 122 9.88 5.78 -11.82
CA LEU A 122 8.58 5.17 -12.09
C LEU A 122 7.58 6.27 -12.50
N PRO A 123 6.56 5.95 -13.32
CA PRO A 123 5.48 6.87 -13.61
C PRO A 123 4.74 7.25 -12.34
N ARG A 124 4.55 8.56 -12.15
CA ARG A 124 3.70 9.14 -11.10
C ARG A 124 2.46 9.73 -11.76
N LEU A 125 1.29 9.22 -11.41
CA LEU A 125 0.04 9.59 -12.05
C LEU A 125 -0.85 10.37 -11.09
N GLU A 126 -1.49 11.41 -11.61
CA GLU A 126 -2.54 12.16 -10.94
C GLU A 126 -3.79 12.16 -11.83
N ILE A 127 -4.95 11.82 -11.26
CA ILE A 127 -6.23 11.78 -11.98
C ILE A 127 -7.13 12.84 -11.35
N SER A 128 -7.66 13.73 -12.18
CA SER A 128 -8.61 14.76 -11.76
C SER A 128 -9.82 14.79 -12.68
N SER A 129 -10.98 15.16 -12.13
CA SER A 129 -12.22 15.32 -12.89
C SER A 129 -12.41 16.75 -13.35
N GLY A 130 -12.88 16.91 -14.58
CA GLY A 130 -13.51 18.11 -15.07
C GLY A 130 -15.02 18.10 -14.84
N ALA A 131 -15.74 18.91 -15.61
CA ALA A 131 -17.20 18.92 -15.58
C ALA A 131 -17.79 17.59 -16.09
N ILE A 132 -18.89 17.16 -15.48
CA ILE A 132 -19.83 16.21 -16.08
C ILE A 132 -20.83 17.03 -16.86
N THR A 133 -20.97 16.74 -18.16
CA THR A 133 -21.97 17.40 -19.00
C THR A 133 -22.99 16.41 -19.51
N GLU A 134 -24.26 16.79 -19.44
CA GLU A 134 -25.34 16.02 -20.02
C GLU A 134 -25.49 16.39 -21.50
N LYS A 135 -25.50 15.38 -22.36
CA LYS A 135 -25.81 15.46 -23.80
C LYS A 135 -27.14 14.75 -24.03
N GLU A 136 -27.77 14.99 -25.18
CA GLU A 136 -29.12 14.48 -25.49
C GLU A 136 -29.27 12.96 -25.29
N ASP A 137 -28.19 12.19 -25.45
CA ASP A 137 -28.19 10.72 -25.44
C ASP A 137 -27.18 10.08 -24.44
N HIS A 138 -26.38 10.87 -23.70
CA HIS A 138 -25.39 10.36 -22.75
C HIS A 138 -24.84 11.44 -21.79
N LEU A 139 -24.15 10.99 -20.75
CA LEU A 139 -23.31 11.84 -19.91
C LEU A 139 -21.87 11.82 -20.44
N GLU A 140 -21.19 12.95 -20.42
CA GLU A 140 -19.76 13.06 -20.75
C GLU A 140 -19.00 13.49 -19.50
N LEU A 141 -18.14 12.62 -18.99
CA LEU A 141 -17.19 12.92 -17.91
C LEU A 141 -15.88 13.41 -18.50
N GLY A 142 -15.51 14.65 -18.19
CA GLY A 142 -14.15 15.14 -18.43
C GLY A 142 -13.18 14.55 -17.41
N LEU A 143 -12.09 13.93 -17.87
CA LEU A 143 -10.97 13.50 -17.02
C LEU A 143 -9.68 14.13 -17.51
N THR A 144 -8.81 14.51 -16.57
CA THR A 144 -7.43 14.93 -16.87
C THR A 144 -6.47 14.02 -16.10
N ILE A 145 -5.59 13.35 -16.84
CA ILE A 145 -4.58 12.46 -16.28
C ILE A 145 -3.21 13.09 -16.52
N LYS A 146 -2.45 13.30 -15.44
CA LYS A 146 -1.11 13.88 -15.50
C LYS A 146 -0.05 12.87 -15.14
N GLN A 147 1.06 12.93 -15.86
CA GLN A 147 2.31 12.26 -15.51
C GLN A 147 3.27 13.29 -14.87
N LEU A 148 3.65 13.08 -13.62
CA LEU A 148 4.36 14.08 -12.80
C LEU A 148 5.90 14.00 -12.89
N GLN A 149 6.42 13.16 -13.76
CA GLN A 149 7.85 13.07 -14.06
C GLN A 149 8.19 13.89 -15.32
N GLU A 150 9.47 14.23 -15.49
CA GLU A 150 9.92 15.11 -16.59
C GLU A 150 9.60 14.53 -17.99
N LYS A 151 9.89 13.24 -18.19
CA LYS A 151 9.65 12.52 -19.45
C LYS A 151 8.47 11.56 -19.30
N PRO A 152 7.40 11.69 -20.11
CA PRO A 152 6.24 10.82 -19.99
C PRO A 152 6.61 9.38 -20.31
N TYR A 153 5.93 8.42 -19.67
CA TYR A 153 5.92 7.04 -20.11
C TYR A 153 4.83 6.86 -21.18
N ARG A 154 5.01 5.86 -22.06
CA ARG A 154 3.89 5.31 -22.82
C ARG A 154 3.21 4.25 -21.96
N LEU A 155 1.97 4.51 -21.56
CA LEU A 155 1.20 3.66 -20.64
C LEU A 155 -0.15 3.29 -21.25
N ARG A 156 -0.62 2.08 -20.99
CA ARG A 156 -2.03 1.69 -21.16
C ARG A 156 -2.63 1.59 -19.78
N LEU A 157 -3.32 2.64 -19.36
CA LEU A 157 -3.90 2.74 -18.03
C LEU A 157 -5.32 2.15 -18.04
N PRO A 158 -5.58 1.05 -17.31
CA PRO A 158 -6.94 0.62 -17.08
C PRO A 158 -7.63 1.58 -16.11
N LEU A 159 -8.87 1.97 -16.44
CA LEU A 159 -9.74 2.80 -15.63
C LEU A 159 -11.02 2.01 -15.34
N ASP A 160 -11.40 1.98 -14.07
CA ASP A 160 -12.73 1.56 -13.66
C ASP A 160 -13.59 2.77 -13.33
N ILE A 161 -14.78 2.82 -13.91
CA ILE A 161 -15.76 3.86 -13.66
C ILE A 161 -16.94 3.21 -12.96
N VAL A 162 -17.18 3.62 -11.72
CA VAL A 162 -18.19 3.05 -10.85
C VAL A 162 -19.41 3.95 -10.84
N THR A 163 -20.54 3.38 -11.21
CA THR A 163 -21.87 4.01 -11.22
C THR A 163 -22.82 3.25 -10.30
N ALA A 164 -24.00 3.79 -10.05
CA ALA A 164 -25.04 3.10 -9.28
C ALA A 164 -25.45 1.75 -9.88
N LYS A 165 -25.33 1.58 -11.21
CA LYS A 165 -25.69 0.36 -11.94
C LYS A 165 -24.58 -0.68 -12.01
N GLY A 166 -23.35 -0.31 -11.64
CA GLY A 166 -22.20 -1.19 -11.69
C GLY A 166 -20.94 -0.50 -12.21
N LYS A 167 -20.01 -1.33 -12.65
CA LYS A 167 -18.63 -0.96 -12.95
C LYS A 167 -18.35 -1.13 -14.44
N GLU A 168 -17.86 -0.07 -15.07
CA GLU A 168 -17.43 -0.07 -16.46
C GLU A 168 -15.91 0.04 -16.55
N ARG A 169 -15.27 -0.86 -17.31
CA ARG A 169 -13.82 -0.81 -17.53
C ARG A 169 -13.49 -0.17 -18.86
N ARG A 170 -12.56 0.79 -18.82
CA ARG A 170 -11.96 1.45 -19.99
C ARG A 170 -10.45 1.29 -19.93
N GLU A 171 -9.81 1.39 -21.08
CA GLU A 171 -8.36 1.44 -21.15
C GLU A 171 -7.97 2.67 -21.96
N VAL A 172 -7.02 3.45 -21.42
CA VAL A 172 -6.60 4.72 -22.02
C VAL A 172 -5.10 4.70 -22.26
N THR A 173 -4.70 5.11 -23.47
CA THR A 173 -3.28 5.22 -23.81
C THR A 173 -2.80 6.62 -23.43
N LEU A 174 -1.73 6.68 -22.63
CA LEU A 174 -1.09 7.90 -22.19
C LEU A 174 0.30 7.98 -22.83
N THR A 175 0.59 9.06 -23.55
CA THR A 175 1.90 9.31 -24.19
C THR A 175 2.50 10.66 -23.82
N GLU A 176 1.72 11.53 -23.18
CA GLU A 176 2.07 12.91 -22.88
C GLU A 176 2.04 13.16 -21.37
N ASN A 177 2.57 14.32 -20.95
CA ASN A 177 2.56 14.72 -19.54
C ASN A 177 1.16 15.06 -19.03
N GLU A 178 0.26 15.51 -19.90
CA GLU A 178 -1.14 15.75 -19.57
C GLU A 178 -2.00 15.17 -20.69
N THR A 179 -2.99 14.35 -20.34
CA THR A 179 -3.95 13.78 -21.30
C THR A 179 -5.35 14.12 -20.82
N LYS A 180 -6.09 14.84 -21.66
CA LYS A 180 -7.50 15.18 -21.43
C LYS A 180 -8.38 14.18 -22.16
N LEU A 181 -9.33 13.61 -21.43
CA LEU A 181 -10.22 12.56 -21.90
C LEU A 181 -11.66 13.02 -21.72
N ARG A 182 -12.52 12.57 -22.61
CA ARG A 182 -13.98 12.70 -22.51
C ARG A 182 -14.55 11.29 -22.56
N ILE A 183 -15.07 10.84 -21.43
CA ILE A 183 -15.63 9.50 -21.32
C ILE A 183 -17.14 9.58 -21.42
N ARG A 184 -17.70 8.90 -22.41
CA ARG A 184 -19.14 8.73 -22.57
C ARG A 184 -19.65 7.70 -21.56
N LEU A 185 -20.63 8.08 -20.76
CA LEU A 185 -21.24 7.31 -19.69
C LEU A 185 -22.76 7.22 -19.85
N THR A 186 -23.33 6.13 -19.36
CA THR A 186 -24.78 5.91 -19.33
C THR A 186 -25.43 6.28 -18.01
N ASP A 187 -24.63 6.60 -16.99
CA ASP A 187 -25.08 6.94 -15.63
C ASP A 187 -24.04 7.82 -14.92
N TYR A 188 -24.46 8.52 -13.86
CA TYR A 188 -23.58 9.37 -13.09
C TYR A 188 -22.51 8.52 -12.37
N PRO A 189 -21.23 8.83 -12.56
CA PRO A 189 -20.15 8.14 -11.87
C PRO A 189 -20.02 8.64 -10.43
N SER A 190 -19.83 7.72 -9.49
CA SER A 190 -19.49 8.03 -8.10
C SER A 190 -17.99 7.99 -7.85
N LEU A 191 -17.28 7.13 -8.59
CA LEU A 191 -15.85 6.88 -8.39
C LEU A 191 -15.18 6.48 -9.70
N VAL A 192 -13.98 7.00 -9.93
CA VAL A 192 -13.04 6.51 -10.93
C VAL A 192 -11.84 5.89 -10.23
N ILE A 193 -11.43 4.70 -10.66
CA ILE A 193 -10.24 4.01 -10.13
C ILE A 193 -9.26 3.78 -11.27
N GLY A 194 -8.11 4.44 -11.22
CA GLY A 194 -7.00 4.19 -12.14
C GLY A 194 -6.12 3.04 -11.69
N ASP A 195 -5.74 2.18 -12.62
CA ASP A 195 -4.91 1.00 -12.38
C ASP A 195 -5.42 0.09 -11.22
N PRO A 196 -6.70 -0.32 -11.26
CA PRO A 196 -7.37 -1.06 -10.19
C PRO A 196 -6.72 -2.40 -9.86
N ASP A 197 -6.11 -3.05 -10.85
CA ASP A 197 -5.52 -4.38 -10.73
C ASP A 197 -3.99 -4.34 -10.65
N TYR A 198 -3.41 -3.15 -10.49
CA TYR A 198 -1.96 -2.93 -10.44
C TYR A 198 -1.25 -3.52 -11.66
N ASP A 199 -1.78 -3.25 -12.85
CA ASP A 199 -1.22 -3.70 -14.12
C ASP A 199 0.04 -2.92 -14.50
N LEU A 200 0.26 -1.73 -13.92
CA LEU A 200 1.39 -0.87 -14.24
C LEU A 200 2.43 -0.86 -13.12
N MET A 201 3.72 -0.88 -13.51
CA MET A 201 4.81 -0.56 -12.59
C MET A 201 4.87 0.97 -12.39
N ARG A 202 4.07 1.49 -11.45
CA ARG A 202 3.96 2.92 -11.12
C ARG A 202 4.28 3.20 -9.67
N THR A 203 4.44 4.47 -9.33
CA THR A 203 4.42 4.92 -7.94
C THR A 203 3.00 4.75 -7.38
N LEU A 204 2.90 4.15 -6.19
CA LEU A 204 1.65 4.04 -5.44
C LEU A 204 1.37 5.35 -4.72
N ALA A 205 0.09 5.71 -4.62
CA ALA A 205 -0.34 6.79 -3.74
C ALA A 205 -0.22 6.37 -2.27
N SER A 206 -0.20 7.36 -1.37
CA SER A 206 -0.04 7.12 0.07
C SER A 206 -1.17 6.25 0.62
N GLU A 207 -2.38 6.43 0.10
CA GLU A 207 -3.61 5.73 0.48
C GLU A 207 -3.58 4.25 0.04
N GLU A 208 -2.75 3.90 -0.94
CA GLU A 208 -2.56 2.54 -1.44
C GLU A 208 -1.47 1.78 -0.67
N LEU A 209 -0.61 2.49 0.07
CA LEU A 209 0.56 1.95 0.74
C LEU A 209 0.23 1.53 2.18
N PRO A 210 0.13 0.22 2.48
CA PRO A 210 -0.02 -0.21 3.87
C PRO A 210 1.25 0.08 4.67
N PRO A 211 1.14 0.40 5.98
CA PRO A 211 2.31 0.31 6.84
C PRO A 211 2.72 -1.15 6.92
N THR A 212 4.01 -1.42 6.69
CA THR A 212 4.56 -2.78 6.61
C THR A 212 5.96 -2.81 7.18
N TRP A 213 6.42 -4.00 7.57
CA TRP A 213 7.78 -4.19 8.06
C TRP A 213 8.84 -3.81 7.01
N SER A 214 8.60 -4.07 5.71
CA SER A 214 9.52 -3.68 4.64
C SER A 214 9.69 -2.17 4.53
N ARG A 215 8.62 -1.40 4.76
CA ARG A 215 8.69 0.08 4.77
C ARG A 215 9.56 0.59 5.90
N PHE A 216 9.52 -0.02 7.10
CA PHE A 216 10.49 0.31 8.15
C PHE A 216 11.90 -0.07 7.72
N LEU A 217 12.10 -1.29 7.20
CA LEU A 217 13.43 -1.78 6.84
C LEU A 217 14.12 -0.93 5.77
N GLY A 218 13.36 -0.42 4.80
CA GLY A 218 13.89 0.36 3.69
C GLY A 218 13.76 1.88 3.86
N ALA A 219 13.23 2.36 4.98
CA ALA A 219 13.25 3.78 5.30
C ALA A 219 14.68 4.29 5.44
N ARG A 220 14.92 5.51 4.92
CA ARG A 220 16.22 6.18 4.98
C ARG A 220 16.58 6.58 6.42
N GLU A 221 15.63 7.21 7.10
CA GLU A 221 15.75 7.63 8.49
C GLU A 221 14.98 6.65 9.38
N ARG A 222 15.71 5.86 10.16
CA ARG A 222 15.16 4.83 11.06
C ARG A 222 15.61 5.08 12.49
N LEU A 223 14.76 4.75 13.45
CA LEU A 223 15.10 4.78 14.86
C LEU A 223 14.39 3.64 15.60
N ALA A 224 15.15 2.83 16.32
CA ALA A 224 14.59 1.90 17.29
C ALA A 224 14.60 2.53 18.69
N ILE A 225 13.55 2.29 19.45
CA ILE A 225 13.37 2.74 20.83
C ILE A 225 13.29 1.49 21.69
N ALA A 226 14.29 1.31 22.54
CA ALA A 226 14.47 0.12 23.36
C ALA A 226 14.05 0.35 24.82
N PRO A 227 13.52 -0.67 25.51
CA PRO A 227 13.23 -0.58 26.93
C PRO A 227 14.52 -0.64 27.74
N GLU A 228 14.44 -0.34 29.03
CA GLU A 228 15.59 -0.33 29.94
C GLU A 228 15.51 -1.49 30.95
N GLY A 229 16.57 -1.65 31.73
CA GLY A 229 16.60 -2.61 32.84
C GLY A 229 16.50 -4.06 32.36
N GLU A 230 15.67 -4.86 33.04
CA GLU A 230 15.53 -6.28 32.76
C GLU A 230 14.83 -6.56 31.43
N ASP A 231 13.89 -5.70 31.01
CA ASP A 231 13.16 -5.82 29.75
C ASP A 231 14.09 -5.74 28.54
N LEU A 232 15.22 -5.02 28.64
CA LEU A 232 16.23 -4.95 27.58
C LEU A 232 16.75 -6.34 27.17
N ARG A 233 16.85 -7.27 28.12
CA ARG A 233 17.32 -8.65 27.86
C ARG A 233 16.38 -9.43 26.95
N ILE A 234 15.07 -9.14 26.99
CA ILE A 234 14.08 -9.76 26.10
C ILE A 234 14.40 -9.42 24.64
N TYR A 235 14.90 -8.20 24.38
CA TYR A 235 15.09 -7.68 23.03
C TYR A 235 16.54 -7.72 22.54
N ALA A 236 17.50 -8.17 23.35
CA ALA A 236 18.92 -8.20 22.98
C ALA A 236 19.21 -8.86 21.61
N PRO A 237 18.64 -10.03 21.24
CA PRO A 237 18.89 -10.62 19.92
C PRO A 237 18.41 -9.76 18.75
N LEU A 238 17.34 -8.98 18.96
CA LEU A 238 16.82 -8.06 17.95
C LEU A 238 17.63 -6.76 17.90
N ILE A 239 18.15 -6.29 19.03
CA ILE A 239 19.05 -5.13 19.09
C ILE A 239 20.36 -5.43 18.33
N GLU A 240 20.91 -6.63 18.48
CA GLU A 240 22.06 -7.09 17.68
C GLU A 240 21.77 -7.07 16.18
N LEU A 241 20.58 -7.55 15.78
CA LEU A 241 20.14 -7.48 14.38
C LEU A 241 19.98 -6.04 13.88
N LEU A 242 19.42 -5.14 14.70
CA LEU A 242 19.27 -3.73 14.38
C LEU A 242 20.63 -3.04 14.20
N ALA A 243 21.60 -3.36 15.06
CA ALA A 243 22.97 -2.87 14.93
C ALA A 243 23.63 -3.35 13.64
N ALA A 244 23.46 -4.63 13.28
CA ALA A 244 23.94 -5.18 12.00
C ALA A 244 23.29 -4.54 10.77
N MET A 245 22.11 -3.94 10.92
CA MET A 245 21.41 -3.18 9.88
C MET A 245 21.67 -1.67 9.95
N GLU A 246 22.62 -1.22 10.79
CA GLU A 246 22.96 0.18 11.03
C GLU A 246 21.72 1.02 11.43
N CYS A 247 20.80 0.42 12.18
CA CYS A 247 19.65 1.12 12.74
C CYS A 247 20.03 1.70 14.10
N PRO A 248 19.97 3.03 14.29
CA PRO A 248 20.17 3.65 15.60
C PRO A 248 19.16 3.13 16.63
N VAL A 249 19.62 2.95 17.86
CA VAL A 249 18.79 2.52 19.00
C VAL A 249 18.90 3.59 20.10
N LYS A 250 17.77 4.04 20.63
CA LYS A 250 17.68 5.02 21.72
C LYS A 250 16.90 4.43 22.91
N PRO A 251 17.30 4.70 24.16
CA PRO A 251 16.51 4.32 25.33
C PRO A 251 15.13 4.98 25.36
N ALA A 252 14.13 4.27 25.87
CA ALA A 252 12.75 4.75 25.92
C ALA A 252 12.55 5.98 26.83
N ASN A 253 13.30 6.12 27.93
CA ASN A 253 13.25 7.29 28.82
C ASN A 253 13.81 8.59 28.19
N GLU A 254 14.69 8.48 27.20
CA GLU A 254 15.33 9.59 26.50
C GLU A 254 14.62 9.95 25.20
N ALA A 255 13.75 9.07 24.71
CA ALA A 255 13.00 9.28 23.49
C ALA A 255 11.87 10.31 23.70
N THR A 256 11.68 11.18 22.73
CA THR A 256 10.68 12.25 22.71
C THR A 256 9.93 12.27 21.39
N ASP A 257 8.82 13.00 21.30
CA ASP A 257 8.08 13.16 20.03
C ASP A 257 8.94 13.72 18.89
N LYS A 258 9.98 14.51 19.21
CA LYS A 258 10.95 15.02 18.22
C LYS A 258 11.75 13.89 17.57
N ASP A 259 11.97 12.79 18.26
CA ASP A 259 12.67 11.63 17.72
C ASP A 259 11.80 10.83 16.74
N LEU A 260 10.47 10.92 16.88
CA LEU A 260 9.49 10.30 15.98
C LEU A 260 9.30 11.10 14.68
N ALA A 261 9.50 12.42 14.75
CA ALA A 261 9.32 13.31 13.60
C ALA A 261 10.30 12.98 12.47
N GLY A 262 9.77 12.80 11.26
CA GLY A 262 10.54 12.52 10.05
C GLY A 262 11.19 11.14 9.94
N LYS A 263 10.94 10.21 10.87
CA LYS A 263 11.58 8.88 10.89
C LYS A 263 10.57 7.74 10.85
N ALA A 264 11.00 6.61 10.29
CA ALA A 264 10.37 5.34 10.59
C ALA A 264 10.85 4.86 11.97
N VAL A 265 9.91 4.52 12.85
CA VAL A 265 10.23 4.19 14.25
C VAL A 265 9.88 2.75 14.58
N LEU A 266 10.69 2.11 15.42
CA LEU A 266 10.45 0.78 15.96
C LEU A 266 10.47 0.83 17.48
N PHE A 267 9.36 0.49 18.11
CA PHE A 267 9.26 0.32 19.56
C PHE A 267 9.50 -1.13 19.94
N LEU A 268 10.41 -1.35 20.88
CA LEU A 268 10.65 -2.64 21.50
C LEU A 268 9.93 -2.64 22.86
N GLY A 269 8.85 -3.40 22.96
CA GLY A 269 8.00 -3.48 24.15
C GLY A 269 6.87 -2.44 24.21
N THR A 270 5.88 -2.75 25.05
CA THR A 270 4.61 -1.99 25.15
C THR A 270 4.61 -0.93 26.26
N ASN A 271 5.72 -0.79 26.99
CA ASN A 271 5.77 -0.01 28.24
C ASN A 271 6.09 1.47 28.03
N SER A 272 6.65 1.84 26.88
CA SER A 272 6.98 3.23 26.55
C SER A 272 5.70 4.08 26.39
N PRO A 273 5.66 5.32 26.95
CA PRO A 273 4.57 6.27 26.70
C PRO A 273 4.36 6.56 25.21
N LEU A 274 5.44 6.69 24.45
CA LEU A 274 5.40 6.93 23.00
C LEU A 274 4.85 5.73 22.22
N ALA A 275 5.18 4.50 22.66
CA ALA A 275 4.59 3.31 22.06
C ALA A 275 3.08 3.26 22.31
N ARG A 276 2.64 3.59 23.54
CA ARG A 276 1.22 3.57 23.93
C ARG A 276 0.38 4.65 23.25
N SER A 277 0.97 5.80 22.90
CA SER A 277 0.24 6.85 22.19
C SER A 277 -0.14 6.45 20.76
N ILE A 278 0.70 5.63 20.10
CA ILE A 278 0.46 5.15 18.74
C ILE A 278 -0.27 3.80 18.74
N PHE A 279 0.08 2.89 19.65
CA PHE A 279 -0.42 1.52 19.74
C PHE A 279 -1.32 1.32 20.96
N VAL A 280 -2.38 2.13 21.04
CA VAL A 280 -3.36 2.07 22.15
C VAL A 280 -3.92 0.65 22.29
N GLY A 281 -3.90 0.14 23.52
CA GLY A 281 -4.53 -1.13 23.89
C GLY A 281 -3.75 -2.40 23.50
N GLN A 282 -2.54 -2.29 22.97
CA GLN A 282 -1.72 -3.46 22.64
C GLN A 282 -1.04 -4.05 23.89
N PRO A 283 -1.38 -5.29 24.32
CA PRO A 283 -0.80 -5.89 25.51
C PRO A 283 0.57 -6.51 25.22
N GLN A 284 1.37 -6.68 26.27
CA GLN A 284 2.51 -7.59 26.21
C GLN A 284 1.98 -9.01 25.99
N PRO A 285 2.47 -9.77 25.00
CA PRO A 285 2.00 -11.12 24.76
C PRO A 285 2.42 -12.04 25.90
N ALA A 286 1.48 -12.87 26.39
CA ALA A 286 1.78 -13.90 27.40
C ALA A 286 2.70 -15.00 26.85
N THR A 287 2.62 -15.25 25.53
CA THR A 287 3.45 -16.22 24.80
C THR A 287 3.78 -15.68 23.42
N GLY A 288 4.93 -16.07 22.87
CA GLY A 288 5.29 -15.73 21.50
C GLY A 288 5.88 -14.33 21.31
N PHE A 289 5.95 -13.93 20.05
CA PHE A 289 6.49 -12.68 19.54
C PHE A 289 5.45 -12.05 18.62
N THR A 290 5.18 -10.76 18.79
CA THR A 290 4.28 -9.98 17.93
C THR A 290 5.02 -8.84 17.25
N LEU A 291 4.62 -8.56 16.01
CA LEU A 291 4.96 -7.35 15.27
C LEU A 291 3.64 -6.75 14.77
N GLU A 292 3.44 -5.46 15.03
CA GLU A 292 2.34 -4.67 14.49
C GLU A 292 2.89 -3.37 13.89
N THR A 293 2.33 -2.94 12.76
CA THR A 293 2.71 -1.70 12.10
C THR A 293 1.54 -0.74 11.98
N ARG A 294 1.81 0.56 12.12
CA ARG A 294 0.87 1.66 11.87
C ARG A 294 1.57 2.77 11.09
N GLU A 295 0.81 3.70 10.52
CA GLU A 295 1.39 4.96 10.04
C GLU A 295 1.94 5.75 11.23
N ASN A 296 3.07 6.44 11.04
CA ASN A 296 3.61 7.33 12.05
C ASN A 296 2.83 8.66 12.01
N PRO A 297 2.01 8.99 13.02
CA PRO A 297 1.20 10.22 13.00
C PRO A 297 2.05 11.51 13.01
N LEU A 298 3.30 11.43 13.46
CA LEU A 298 4.24 12.56 13.51
C LEU A 298 5.16 12.63 12.28
N ALA A 299 5.04 11.68 11.35
CA ALA A 299 5.82 11.64 10.12
C ALA A 299 4.99 11.01 8.98
N PRO A 300 4.10 11.77 8.32
CA PRO A 300 3.30 11.27 7.21
C PRO A 300 4.16 10.58 6.15
N GLY A 301 3.74 9.38 5.73
CA GLY A 301 4.49 8.54 4.78
C GLY A 301 5.57 7.65 5.42
N GLN A 302 5.86 7.82 6.72
CA GLN A 302 6.71 6.91 7.50
C GLN A 302 5.85 5.97 8.36
N VAL A 303 6.45 4.87 8.78
CA VAL A 303 5.77 3.84 9.58
C VAL A 303 6.27 3.82 11.01
N ALA A 304 5.36 3.47 11.92
CA ALA A 304 5.69 3.05 13.28
C ALA A 304 5.51 1.54 13.39
N VAL A 305 6.43 0.86 14.08
CA VAL A 305 6.40 -0.59 14.31
C VAL A 305 6.45 -0.83 15.80
N LEU A 306 5.61 -1.73 16.32
CA LEU A 306 5.67 -2.23 17.68
C LEU A 306 6.07 -3.70 17.63
N ILE A 307 7.13 -4.05 18.36
CA ILE A 307 7.52 -5.43 18.61
C ILE A 307 7.36 -5.74 20.09
N ALA A 308 6.52 -6.72 20.41
CA ALA A 308 6.36 -7.22 21.77
C ALA A 308 6.72 -8.72 21.81
N SER A 309 7.33 -9.18 22.90
CA SER A 309 7.88 -10.53 22.97
C SER A 309 7.80 -11.07 24.39
N ALA A 310 7.30 -12.29 24.55
CA ALA A 310 7.12 -12.90 25.86
C ALA A 310 8.46 -13.26 26.54
N SER A 311 9.55 -13.45 25.77
CA SER A 311 10.86 -13.80 26.32
C SER A 311 12.02 -13.55 25.34
N ALA A 312 13.25 -13.55 25.86
CA ALA A 312 14.46 -13.49 25.04
C ALA A 312 14.56 -14.67 24.05
N ALA A 313 14.08 -15.85 24.43
CA ALA A 313 14.07 -17.03 23.55
C ALA A 313 13.13 -16.86 22.36
N GLU A 314 11.95 -16.26 22.58
CA GLU A 314 11.01 -15.92 21.52
C GLU A 314 11.62 -14.90 20.54
N THR A 315 12.24 -13.85 21.07
CA THR A 315 12.93 -12.85 20.25
C THR A 315 14.06 -13.48 19.43
N ALA A 316 14.89 -14.32 20.03
CA ALA A 316 15.99 -15.00 19.34
C ALA A 316 15.49 -15.91 18.20
N ALA A 317 14.36 -16.60 18.41
CA ALA A 317 13.78 -17.47 17.40
C ALA A 317 13.09 -16.69 16.26
N ALA A 318 12.57 -15.50 16.55
CA ALA A 318 11.85 -14.64 15.61
C ALA A 318 12.77 -13.75 14.76
N ALA A 319 13.75 -13.09 15.38
CA ALA A 319 14.54 -12.02 14.77
C ALA A 319 15.19 -12.40 13.42
N PRO A 320 15.88 -13.56 13.28
CA PRO A 320 16.49 -13.95 12.01
C PRO A 320 15.48 -14.13 10.86
N LYS A 321 14.21 -14.40 11.18
CA LYS A 321 13.16 -14.68 10.20
C LYS A 321 12.44 -13.43 9.73
N LEU A 322 12.56 -12.30 10.45
CA LEU A 322 11.86 -11.05 10.13
C LEU A 322 12.16 -10.54 8.71
N ALA A 323 13.35 -10.83 8.17
CA ALA A 323 13.71 -10.49 6.79
C ALA A 323 12.76 -11.10 5.74
N HIS A 324 12.10 -12.22 6.04
CA HIS A 324 11.16 -12.91 5.16
C HIS A 324 9.71 -12.43 5.30
N TYR A 325 9.42 -11.61 6.32
CA TYR A 325 8.07 -11.18 6.65
C TYR A 325 7.83 -9.69 6.35
N GLY A 326 8.64 -9.09 5.48
CA GLY A 326 8.55 -7.67 5.12
C GLY A 326 7.15 -7.19 4.74
N LYS A 327 6.37 -8.01 4.04
CA LYS A 327 5.04 -7.60 3.55
C LYS A 327 3.94 -7.48 4.60
N TYR A 328 4.13 -8.03 5.80
CA TYR A 328 3.05 -8.13 6.77
C TYR A 328 3.02 -6.88 7.65
N GLY A 329 1.80 -6.42 7.94
CA GLY A 329 1.56 -5.35 8.91
C GLY A 329 1.25 -5.90 10.31
N THR A 330 0.81 -7.17 10.39
CA THR A 330 0.78 -7.92 11.65
C THR A 330 1.43 -9.28 11.50
N LEU A 331 2.17 -9.70 12.52
CA LEU A 331 2.80 -11.02 12.58
C LEU A 331 2.81 -11.50 14.02
N HIS A 332 2.46 -12.76 14.23
CA HIS A 332 2.60 -13.46 15.49
C HIS A 332 3.35 -14.77 15.28
N LEU A 333 4.43 -14.96 16.04
CA LEU A 333 5.30 -16.12 15.99
C LEU A 333 5.33 -16.80 17.36
N ASN A 334 5.33 -18.13 17.37
CA ASN A 334 5.61 -18.94 18.56
C ASN A 334 6.87 -19.76 18.31
N LEU A 335 7.94 -19.46 19.04
CA LEU A 335 9.29 -19.99 18.85
C LEU A 335 9.73 -19.92 17.37
N GLY A 336 9.46 -18.76 16.76
CA GLY A 336 9.75 -18.48 15.35
C GLY A 336 8.88 -19.22 14.33
N ARG A 337 7.82 -19.93 14.74
CA ARG A 337 6.81 -20.50 13.83
C ARG A 337 5.64 -19.54 13.69
N VAL A 338 5.17 -19.30 12.48
CA VAL A 338 4.02 -18.42 12.22
C VAL A 338 2.76 -19.02 12.82
N ALA A 339 2.14 -18.30 13.75
CA ALA A 339 0.81 -18.57 14.25
C ALA A 339 -0.24 -17.65 13.60
N HIS A 340 0.09 -16.38 13.38
CA HIS A 340 -0.79 -15.46 12.66
C HIS A 340 0.02 -14.48 11.81
N LYS A 341 -0.53 -14.03 10.68
CA LYS A 341 0.03 -12.96 9.85
C LYS A 341 -1.07 -12.31 9.02
N SER A 342 -1.05 -10.99 8.90
CA SER A 342 -1.97 -10.27 8.01
C SER A 342 -1.27 -9.13 7.28
N VAL A 343 -1.80 -8.81 6.10
CA VAL A 343 -1.51 -7.57 5.38
C VAL A 343 -2.64 -6.62 5.70
N LEU A 344 -2.32 -5.35 5.98
CA LEU A 344 -3.32 -4.34 6.27
C LEU A 344 -4.01 -3.92 4.96
N GLU A 345 -5.33 -3.79 5.01
CA GLU A 345 -6.12 -3.34 3.87
C GLU A 345 -5.89 -1.85 3.63
N THR A 346 -5.71 -1.49 2.37
CA THR A 346 -5.56 -0.11 1.90
C THR A 346 -6.30 0.07 0.60
N GLU A 347 -6.41 1.32 0.15
CA GLU A 347 -7.09 1.63 -1.09
C GLU A 347 -6.54 0.84 -2.28
N GLN A 348 -7.45 0.51 -3.20
CA GLN A 348 -7.15 -0.23 -4.43
C GLN A 348 -7.16 0.74 -5.62
N GLY A 349 -6.02 0.88 -6.29
CA GLY A 349 -5.83 1.80 -7.41
C GLY A 349 -5.85 3.28 -7.01
N LEU A 350 -5.66 4.14 -8.01
CA LEU A 350 -5.75 5.60 -7.91
C LEU A 350 -7.22 6.02 -7.88
N ARG A 351 -7.75 6.29 -6.69
CA ARG A 351 -9.17 6.58 -6.49
C ARG A 351 -9.44 8.07 -6.62
N LEU A 352 -10.38 8.41 -7.49
CA LEU A 352 -10.95 9.75 -7.66
C LEU A 352 -12.45 9.67 -7.37
N VAL A 353 -12.84 10.11 -6.18
CA VAL A 353 -14.26 10.26 -5.81
C VAL A 353 -14.84 11.41 -6.64
N ILE A 354 -15.84 11.10 -7.45
CA ILE A 354 -16.53 12.07 -8.30
C ILE A 354 -17.73 12.65 -7.57
N ASP A 355 -18.50 11.78 -6.94
CA ASP A 355 -19.63 12.12 -6.11
C ASP A 355 -19.72 11.13 -4.96
N ALA A 356 -19.95 11.64 -3.75
CA ALA A 356 -20.14 10.83 -2.57
C ALA A 356 -21.65 10.69 -2.35
N PRO A 357 -22.27 9.56 -2.74
CA PRO A 357 -23.71 9.41 -2.59
C PRO A 357 -24.10 9.54 -1.12
N PRO A 358 -25.25 10.15 -0.81
CA PRO A 358 -25.69 10.31 0.57
C PRO A 358 -25.91 8.95 1.22
N MET A 359 -25.43 8.80 2.46
CA MET A 359 -25.71 7.61 3.28
C MET A 359 -27.10 7.74 3.92
N GLY A 360 -27.96 6.74 3.73
CA GLY A 360 -29.23 6.61 4.43
C GLY A 360 -29.14 5.56 5.54
N LEU A 361 -29.53 5.92 6.76
CA LEU A 361 -29.77 4.95 7.82
C LEU A 361 -31.26 4.61 7.85
N SER A 362 -31.60 3.34 7.70
CA SER A 362 -32.95 2.87 8.01
C SER A 362 -33.09 2.78 9.53
N LEU A 363 -33.86 3.69 10.13
CA LEU A 363 -34.19 3.60 11.55
C LEU A 363 -35.21 2.48 11.74
N PRO A 364 -34.87 1.36 12.41
CA PRO A 364 -35.72 0.17 12.46
C PRO A 364 -37.04 0.39 13.23
N LYS A 365 -37.12 1.45 14.05
CA LYS A 365 -38.34 1.84 14.78
C LYS A 365 -38.26 3.30 15.20
N ALA A 366 -39.34 4.06 15.02
CA ALA A 366 -39.50 5.36 15.67
C ALA A 366 -39.66 5.12 17.18
N LEU A 367 -38.69 5.56 17.98
CA LEU A 367 -38.74 5.47 19.44
C LEU A 367 -39.45 6.70 19.99
N SER A 368 -40.23 6.52 21.06
CA SER A 368 -40.72 7.66 21.85
C SER A 368 -39.54 8.32 22.57
N PHE A 369 -39.69 9.60 22.93
CA PHE A 369 -38.66 10.32 23.69
C PHE A 369 -38.24 9.54 24.95
N ALA A 370 -39.19 8.96 25.69
CA ALA A 370 -38.91 8.16 26.89
C ALA A 370 -38.04 6.93 26.58
N ALA A 371 -38.34 6.20 25.50
CA ALA A 371 -37.56 5.02 25.10
C ALA A 371 -36.14 5.40 24.62
N ILE A 372 -35.98 6.57 23.97
CA ILE A 372 -34.65 7.09 23.64
C ILE A 372 -33.87 7.39 24.92
N MET A 373 -34.50 8.07 25.89
CA MET A 373 -33.82 8.43 27.14
C MET A 373 -33.43 7.19 27.95
N GLU A 374 -34.24 6.14 27.96
CA GLU A 374 -33.91 4.85 28.58
C GLU A 374 -32.67 4.20 27.93
N GLN A 375 -32.57 4.24 26.59
CA GLN A 375 -31.41 3.72 25.87
C GLN A 375 -30.13 4.54 26.06
N LEU A 376 -30.25 5.82 26.45
CA LEU A 376 -29.11 6.71 26.64
C LEU A 376 -28.58 6.71 28.08
N GLY A 377 -29.34 6.19 29.05
CA GLY A 377 -28.97 6.22 30.47
C GLY A 377 -27.66 5.52 30.82
N ASP A 378 -27.22 4.55 30.02
CA ASP A 378 -25.96 3.82 30.20
C ASP A 378 -24.80 4.35 29.33
N LYS A 379 -25.02 5.42 28.54
CA LYS A 379 -24.04 5.95 27.59
C LYS A 379 -23.19 7.06 28.20
N GLN A 380 -21.87 6.91 28.11
CA GLN A 380 -20.93 7.90 28.61
C GLN A 380 -20.83 9.16 27.73
N VAL A 381 -21.14 9.04 26.44
CA VAL A 381 -21.09 10.16 25.49
C VAL A 381 -22.33 10.09 24.60
N VAL A 382 -23.05 11.21 24.52
CA VAL A 382 -24.26 11.37 23.70
C VAL A 382 -24.06 12.55 22.76
N TYR A 383 -24.23 12.33 21.46
CA TYR A 383 -24.21 13.38 20.45
C TYR A 383 -25.64 13.73 20.04
N VAL A 384 -26.00 15.01 20.12
CA VAL A 384 -27.30 15.54 19.69
C VAL A 384 -27.06 16.49 18.53
N GLY A 385 -27.59 16.16 17.35
CA GLY A 385 -27.56 17.01 16.17
C GLY A 385 -28.94 17.60 15.90
N GLU A 386 -29.00 18.90 15.62
CA GLU A 386 -30.22 19.61 15.22
C GLU A 386 -29.92 20.43 13.95
N ASN A 387 -30.93 20.59 13.08
CA ASN A 387 -30.80 21.40 11.87
C ASN A 387 -31.68 22.64 12.04
N HIS A 388 -31.06 23.82 12.14
CA HIS A 388 -31.69 24.99 12.73
C HIS A 388 -32.26 25.98 11.72
N THR A 389 -33.51 26.41 11.93
CA THR A 389 -34.01 27.69 11.40
C THR A 389 -34.80 28.51 12.42
N ARG A 390 -35.13 28.00 13.62
CA ARG A 390 -35.95 28.71 14.62
C ARG A 390 -35.51 28.43 16.07
N ASN A 391 -35.85 29.37 16.97
CA ASN A 391 -35.49 29.30 18.39
C ASN A 391 -36.16 28.13 19.15
N GLU A 392 -37.26 27.59 18.61
CA GLU A 392 -37.98 26.41 19.12
C GLU A 392 -37.15 25.12 19.01
N ASP A 393 -36.15 25.08 18.15
CA ASP A 393 -35.28 23.92 17.91
C ASP A 393 -34.46 23.57 19.18
N HIS A 394 -34.05 24.58 19.96
CA HIS A 394 -33.27 24.41 21.20
C HIS A 394 -34.02 23.73 22.37
N LEU A 395 -35.35 23.58 22.27
CA LEU A 395 -36.13 22.94 23.32
C LEU A 395 -35.86 21.43 23.41
N LEU A 396 -35.46 20.79 22.31
CA LEU A 396 -35.17 19.36 22.29
C LEU A 396 -33.88 19.04 23.05
N GLN A 397 -32.76 19.72 22.74
CA GLN A 397 -31.53 19.66 23.53
C GLN A 397 -31.79 19.83 25.04
N LEU A 398 -32.54 20.87 25.43
CA LEU A 398 -32.84 21.11 26.84
C LEU A 398 -33.66 19.98 27.47
N ARG A 399 -34.61 19.40 26.73
CA ARG A 399 -35.40 18.24 27.19
C ARG A 399 -34.53 17.01 27.38
N VAL A 400 -33.62 16.71 26.45
CA VAL A 400 -32.67 15.59 26.55
C VAL A 400 -31.78 15.75 27.77
N ILE A 401 -31.17 16.93 27.96
CA ILE A 401 -30.30 17.21 29.11
C ILE A 401 -31.05 17.02 30.43
N ARG A 402 -32.26 17.57 30.55
CA ARG A 402 -33.09 17.43 31.75
C ARG A 402 -33.47 15.99 32.04
N ALA A 403 -33.77 15.21 31.00
CA ALA A 403 -34.17 13.82 31.15
C ALA A 403 -32.98 12.92 31.53
N LEU A 404 -31.78 13.16 30.98
CA LEU A 404 -30.56 12.43 31.38
C LEU A 404 -30.13 12.76 32.81
N PHE A 405 -30.34 13.99 33.27
CA PHE A 405 -30.05 14.38 34.66
C PHE A 405 -31.06 13.83 35.68
N ALA A 406 -32.27 13.50 35.23
CA ALA A 406 -33.34 13.01 36.09
C ALA A 406 -33.34 11.47 36.27
N GLN A 407 -32.50 10.76 35.51
CA GLN A 407 -32.20 9.33 35.69
C GLN A 407 -31.03 9.18 36.65
#